data_AF-A0A8T0Q3H2-F1
#
_entry.id   AF-A0A8T0Q3H2-F1
#
_cell.length_a   1.000
_cell.length_b   1.000
_cell.length_c   1.000
_cell.angle_alpha   90.00
_cell.angle_beta   90.00
_cell.angle_gamma   90.00
#
_symmetry.space_group_name_H-M   'P 1'
#
loop_
_entity.id
_entity.type
_entity.pdbx_description
1 polymer ?
#
loop_
_entity_poly.entity_id
_entity_poly.type
_entity_poly.pdbx_seq_one_letter_code
_entity_poly.pdbx_strand_id
1 'polypeptide(L)'
;MEAAAAKAPRQLPRARLAAAAPCPAVNGGCGVLVFFAALVAGAIVSACWMSASARLQVTPITPAATAIPTKARNAAKGPDPAPGPPRFAGVATSTNQTPHELLPPAPSPAGAAAPAPRECPAYFRWIHEDLRPWRDTGVTLDAVERARRYAPKFRITVVAGRLYVARYGRCFQTRDVFTQWGILQLLRRYPGRVPDLDLMFDCEDLPVVGAADQPPPLFRYCGSEATLDIPLPDWSFWGWPELNIKPWEALRREIEEGNAMASWTDRAPYAYWKGNPNVGAGRRFLLRCNASGERDWNARIYAQDWGKELRRGFRESDLSKQCTHRYKVYIEGRGWSVSEKYILACDSVALMVRPRFHDFFSRGLAPLRHYWPVRDRGAAMCRSIKFAVDWGNAHPDKAREIGRNASRFVREELAMGRVYDYMFHLLAEYARLLRYRPAVPPGAAEVTVESMARGRRGLERQFMMDTVVAADGGAVGEGPCRLPPPFSAQELEALRRERAEVVRQVEAWEDHSADTRRA
;
A
#
# COMPACT_ATOMS: atom_id res chain seq x y z
N MET A 1 59.93 -20.15 15.47
CA MET A 1 60.63 -19.07 14.76
C MET A 1 59.80 -17.80 14.92
N GLU A 2 60.38 -16.84 15.65
CA GLU A 2 60.12 -15.38 15.78
C GLU A 2 58.67 -14.87 15.63
N ALA A 3 57.94 -14.40 16.65
CA ALA A 3 58.16 -13.41 17.73
C ALA A 3 57.90 -11.91 17.36
N ALA A 4 57.05 -11.29 18.19
CA ALA A 4 56.90 -9.86 18.53
C ALA A 4 56.21 -8.93 17.48
N ALA A 5 55.40 -7.93 17.82
CA ALA A 5 54.80 -7.46 19.08
C ALA A 5 53.67 -6.44 18.77
N ALA A 6 52.70 -6.36 19.68
CA ALA A 6 51.58 -5.43 19.69
C ALA A 6 51.99 -4.00 20.14
N LYS A 7 51.31 -2.97 19.61
CA LYS A 7 51.42 -1.56 20.06
C LYS A 7 50.08 -1.07 20.61
N ALA A 8 50.14 -0.50 21.81
CA ALA A 8 49.05 0.07 22.61
C ALA A 8 48.58 1.47 22.11
N PRO A 9 47.38 1.95 22.51
CA PRO A 9 46.81 3.21 22.04
C PRO A 9 47.23 4.42 22.90
N ARG A 10 47.41 5.58 22.24
CA ARG A 10 47.72 6.88 22.85
C ARG A 10 46.47 7.56 23.42
N GLN A 11 46.57 8.04 24.67
CA GLN A 11 45.63 8.95 25.33
C GLN A 11 45.91 10.42 24.94
N LEU A 12 44.86 11.24 24.82
CA LEU A 12 44.88 12.71 24.75
C LEU A 12 43.76 13.28 25.65
N PRO A 13 43.87 14.54 26.13
CA PRO A 13 43.56 14.88 27.52
C PRO A 13 42.18 15.53 27.76
N ARG A 14 41.74 15.45 29.02
CA ARG A 14 40.55 16.09 29.62
C ARG A 14 40.57 17.62 29.49
N ALA A 15 39.53 18.20 28.91
CA ALA A 15 39.22 19.62 29.01
C ALA A 15 38.38 19.92 30.28
N ARG A 16 38.78 20.97 31.01
CA ARG A 16 38.17 21.45 32.26
C ARG A 16 36.94 22.32 31.97
N LEU A 17 35.92 22.19 32.81
CA LEU A 17 34.79 23.11 32.92
C LEU A 17 35.28 24.50 33.38
N ALA A 18 34.81 25.55 32.72
CA ALA A 18 34.93 26.94 33.17
C ALA A 18 33.55 27.48 33.59
N ALA A 19 33.55 28.21 34.70
CA ALA A 19 32.39 28.75 35.40
C ALA A 19 31.74 29.93 34.67
N ALA A 20 30.44 30.12 34.96
CA ALA A 20 29.61 31.22 34.49
C ALA A 20 30.01 32.57 35.10
N ALA A 21 29.85 33.64 34.31
CA ALA A 21 29.92 35.04 34.74
C ALA A 21 28.62 35.78 34.32
N PRO A 22 28.22 36.87 35.01
CA PRO A 22 26.84 37.36 35.03
C PRO A 22 26.49 38.36 33.93
N CYS A 23 25.19 38.50 33.67
CA CYS A 23 24.54 39.41 32.73
C CYS A 23 24.85 40.91 32.92
N PRO A 24 24.79 41.72 31.86
CA PRO A 24 24.35 43.11 31.95
C PRO A 24 22.86 43.24 31.59
N ALA A 25 22.14 44.06 32.36
CA ALA A 25 20.76 44.45 32.10
C ALA A 25 20.67 45.35 30.86
N VAL A 26 19.74 45.06 29.95
CA VAL A 26 19.39 45.94 28.82
C VAL A 26 18.04 46.57 29.11
N ASN A 27 18.06 47.90 29.30
CA ASN A 27 16.89 48.75 29.42
C ASN A 27 15.99 48.64 28.17
N GLY A 28 14.69 48.50 28.44
CA GLY A 28 13.64 48.48 27.43
C GLY A 28 13.44 49.82 26.73
N GLY A 29 12.88 49.76 25.52
CA GLY A 29 12.26 50.91 24.86
C GLY A 29 12.44 50.99 23.35
N CYS A 30 13.63 50.71 22.81
CA CYS A 30 13.93 51.07 21.41
C CYS A 30 13.97 49.88 20.42
N GLY A 31 14.30 48.66 20.87
CA GLY A 31 14.45 47.50 19.96
C GLY A 31 13.14 46.94 19.40
N VAL A 32 12.03 47.09 20.13
CA VAL A 32 10.72 46.55 19.73
C VAL A 32 10.08 47.40 18.62
N LEU A 33 10.28 48.72 18.63
CA LEU A 33 9.75 49.62 17.61
C LEU A 33 10.46 49.45 16.25
N VAL A 34 11.77 49.21 16.25
CA VAL A 34 12.54 48.97 15.01
C VAL A 34 12.18 47.63 14.38
N PHE A 35 11.91 46.60 15.20
CA PHE A 35 11.51 45.28 14.70
C PHE A 35 10.08 45.28 14.12
N PHE A 36 9.15 46.02 14.73
CA PHE A 36 7.80 46.18 14.19
C PHE A 36 7.76 47.06 12.93
N ALA A 37 8.57 48.12 12.86
CA ALA A 37 8.66 48.94 11.65
C ALA A 37 9.21 48.16 10.44
N ALA A 38 10.18 47.26 10.66
CA ALA A 38 10.72 46.39 9.62
C ALA A 38 9.70 45.35 9.13
N LEU A 39 8.87 44.81 10.01
CA LEU A 39 7.79 43.86 9.65
C LEU A 39 6.66 44.55 8.85
N VAL A 40 6.31 45.79 9.20
CA VAL A 40 5.28 46.57 8.48
C VAL A 40 5.80 47.02 7.11
N ALA A 41 7.06 47.45 7.01
CA ALA A 41 7.67 47.80 5.72
C ALA A 41 7.79 46.58 4.78
N GLY A 42 8.15 45.40 5.31
CA GLY A 42 8.18 44.15 4.55
C GLY A 42 6.81 43.70 4.05
N ALA A 43 5.76 43.91 4.85
CA ALA A 43 4.38 43.59 4.46
C ALA A 43 3.86 44.52 3.34
N ILE A 44 4.24 45.81 3.35
CA ILE A 44 3.83 46.77 2.31
C ILE A 44 4.52 46.48 0.98
N VAL A 45 5.82 46.15 0.98
CA VAL A 45 6.56 45.77 -0.24
C VAL A 45 6.00 44.46 -0.84
N SER A 46 5.59 43.49 0.00
CA SER A 46 4.97 42.25 -0.47
C SER A 46 3.56 42.47 -1.04
N ALA A 47 2.77 43.41 -0.49
CA ALA A 47 1.43 43.74 -1.00
C ALA A 47 1.48 44.51 -2.34
N CYS A 48 2.49 45.38 -2.53
CA CYS A 48 2.73 46.07 -3.80
C CYS A 48 3.16 45.10 -4.92
N TRP A 49 3.94 44.05 -4.60
CA TRP A 49 4.37 43.06 -5.59
C TRP A 49 3.24 42.11 -6.04
N MET A 50 2.35 41.76 -5.11
CA MET A 50 1.13 40.99 -5.41
C MET A 50 0.15 41.78 -6.29
N SER A 51 0.11 43.11 -6.16
CA SER A 51 -0.77 43.98 -6.95
C SER A 51 -0.24 44.26 -8.36
N ALA A 52 1.09 44.29 -8.56
CA ALA A 52 1.70 44.42 -9.89
C ALA A 52 1.57 43.15 -10.73
N SER A 53 1.52 41.97 -10.09
CA SER A 53 1.33 40.67 -10.76
C SER A 53 -0.10 40.45 -11.26
N ALA A 54 -1.07 41.25 -10.77
CA ALA A 54 -2.49 41.16 -11.13
C ALA A 54 -2.88 42.04 -12.34
N ARG A 55 -1.94 42.76 -12.97
CA ARG A 55 -2.22 43.65 -14.13
C ARG A 55 -1.40 43.33 -15.39
N LEU A 56 -1.02 42.08 -15.61
CA LEU A 56 -0.58 41.64 -16.94
C LEU A 56 -1.77 41.07 -17.71
N GLN A 57 -2.37 41.91 -18.56
CA GLN A 57 -3.35 41.51 -19.56
C GLN A 57 -2.70 40.55 -20.55
N VAL A 58 -3.18 39.31 -20.61
CA VAL A 58 -2.85 38.36 -21.68
C VAL A 58 -3.81 38.63 -22.84
N THR A 59 -3.26 39.04 -23.98
CA THR A 59 -3.98 39.14 -25.25
C THR A 59 -4.32 37.74 -25.78
N PRO A 60 -5.55 37.50 -26.29
CA PRO A 60 -5.92 36.20 -26.84
C PRO A 60 -5.36 36.03 -28.25
N ILE A 61 -4.61 34.95 -28.48
CA ILE A 61 -4.19 34.51 -29.82
C ILE A 61 -5.26 33.54 -30.34
N THR A 62 -5.86 33.90 -31.46
CA THR A 62 -6.82 33.12 -32.26
C THR A 62 -6.17 31.85 -32.83
N PRO A 63 -6.89 30.72 -32.94
CA PRO A 63 -6.36 29.51 -33.56
C PRO A 63 -6.47 29.58 -35.09
N ALA A 64 -5.33 29.51 -35.78
CA ALA A 64 -5.28 29.23 -37.21
C ALA A 64 -5.46 27.72 -37.44
N ALA A 65 -6.52 27.36 -38.15
CA ALA A 65 -6.73 26.03 -38.70
C ALA A 65 -5.74 25.78 -39.84
N THR A 66 -5.01 24.67 -39.80
CA THR A 66 -4.47 24.07 -41.03
C THR A 66 -4.22 22.57 -40.88
N ALA A 67 -5.02 21.83 -41.64
CA ALA A 67 -4.69 20.65 -42.44
C ALA A 67 -3.88 19.48 -41.82
N ILE A 68 -4.61 18.36 -41.71
CA ILE A 68 -4.11 16.98 -41.72
C ILE A 68 -3.34 16.71 -43.02
N PRO A 69 -2.16 16.05 -42.98
CA PRO A 69 -1.70 15.21 -44.06
C PRO A 69 -1.89 13.73 -43.72
N THR A 70 -2.44 13.04 -44.70
CA THR A 70 -2.76 11.63 -44.79
C THR A 70 -1.52 10.74 -44.97
N LYS A 71 -1.67 9.49 -44.50
CA LYS A 71 -1.04 8.25 -45.01
C LYS A 71 0.49 8.25 -45.22
N ALA A 72 1.18 7.52 -44.34
CA ALA A 72 2.34 6.74 -44.72
C ALA A 72 2.00 5.24 -44.61
N ARG A 73 1.75 4.61 -45.76
CA ARG A 73 1.82 3.16 -45.92
C ARG A 73 3.29 2.80 -45.97
N ASN A 74 3.78 2.04 -44.99
CA ASN A 74 5.01 1.26 -45.16
C ASN A 74 4.68 -0.21 -44.91
N ALA A 75 4.67 -0.94 -46.03
CA ALA A 75 4.66 -2.38 -46.06
C ALA A 75 6.05 -2.88 -45.63
N ALA A 76 6.10 -3.67 -44.56
CA ALA A 76 7.24 -4.52 -44.25
C ALA A 76 6.76 -5.98 -44.36
N LYS A 77 7.43 -6.73 -45.24
CA LYS A 77 7.26 -8.16 -45.45
C LYS A 77 7.40 -8.92 -44.12
N GLY A 78 6.38 -9.69 -43.75
CA GLY A 78 6.49 -10.71 -42.71
C GLY A 78 7.24 -11.94 -43.24
N PRO A 79 7.91 -12.71 -42.38
CA PRO A 79 8.43 -14.03 -42.73
C PRO A 79 7.32 -15.10 -42.68
N ASP A 80 7.44 -16.09 -43.56
CA ASP A 80 6.53 -17.22 -43.73
C ASP A 80 6.42 -18.13 -42.48
N PRO A 81 5.29 -18.85 -42.31
CA PRO A 81 4.98 -19.62 -41.10
C PRO A 81 5.65 -21.01 -41.09
N ALA A 82 6.08 -21.45 -39.91
CA ALA A 82 6.50 -22.82 -39.62
C ALA A 82 5.31 -23.66 -39.07
N PRO A 83 5.32 -24.99 -39.26
CA PRO A 83 4.10 -25.81 -39.32
C PRO A 83 3.54 -26.18 -37.94
N GLY A 84 2.21 -26.26 -37.86
CA GLY A 84 1.47 -26.69 -36.67
C GLY A 84 1.39 -28.22 -36.50
N PRO A 85 1.16 -28.71 -35.26
CA PRO A 85 0.87 -30.12 -34.99
C PRO A 85 -0.66 -30.42 -35.07
N PRO A 86 -1.05 -31.71 -35.12
CA PRO A 86 -2.26 -32.13 -35.83
C PRO A 86 -3.57 -32.09 -35.03
N ARG A 87 -4.65 -32.16 -35.82
CA ARG A 87 -6.08 -32.23 -35.48
C ARG A 87 -6.42 -33.33 -34.46
N PHE A 88 -7.42 -33.05 -33.64
CA PHE A 88 -8.41 -34.04 -33.22
C PHE A 88 -9.82 -33.55 -33.49
N ALA A 89 -10.60 -34.42 -34.13
CA ALA A 89 -12.02 -34.30 -34.41
C ALA A 89 -12.84 -35.01 -33.31
N GLY A 90 -14.10 -34.62 -33.14
CA GLY A 90 -15.06 -35.30 -32.26
C GLY A 90 -16.23 -34.40 -31.89
N VAL A 91 -17.17 -34.15 -32.80
CA VAL A 91 -18.49 -34.81 -32.96
C VAL A 91 -19.60 -34.18 -32.11
N ALA A 92 -20.74 -34.06 -32.77
CA ALA A 92 -21.94 -33.32 -32.46
C ALA A 92 -22.86 -33.98 -31.41
N THR A 93 -23.70 -33.13 -30.82
CA THR A 93 -25.11 -33.30 -30.39
C THR A 93 -25.74 -34.69 -30.35
N SER A 94 -26.47 -34.99 -29.28
CA SER A 94 -27.90 -35.35 -29.42
C SER A 94 -28.68 -35.21 -28.11
N THR A 95 -29.79 -34.51 -28.22
CA THR A 95 -31.01 -34.60 -27.42
C THR A 95 -31.59 -36.01 -27.42
N ASN A 96 -32.18 -36.45 -26.31
CA ASN A 96 -33.41 -37.24 -26.34
C ASN A 96 -34.18 -37.13 -25.02
N GLN A 97 -35.47 -36.86 -25.15
CA GLN A 97 -36.48 -36.81 -24.10
C GLN A 97 -37.17 -38.17 -23.92
N THR A 98 -37.92 -38.26 -22.80
CA THR A 98 -39.04 -39.17 -22.44
C THR A 98 -38.69 -40.39 -21.54
N PRO A 99 -39.66 -40.91 -20.76
CA PRO A 99 -40.57 -40.23 -19.82
C PRO A 99 -40.66 -40.91 -18.43
N HIS A 100 -41.27 -40.19 -17.47
CA HIS A 100 -41.78 -40.55 -16.14
C HIS A 100 -41.67 -42.00 -15.60
N GLU A 101 -41.08 -42.13 -14.41
CA GLU A 101 -41.49 -43.09 -13.38
C GLU A 101 -41.39 -42.44 -11.99
N LEU A 102 -42.48 -42.47 -11.22
CA LEU A 102 -42.59 -41.98 -9.85
C LEU A 102 -41.94 -42.98 -8.89
N LEU A 103 -40.86 -42.57 -8.23
CA LEU A 103 -40.21 -43.32 -7.14
C LEU A 103 -40.25 -42.50 -5.83
N PRO A 104 -40.32 -43.17 -4.66
CA PRO A 104 -40.74 -42.61 -3.38
C PRO A 104 -39.70 -41.63 -2.78
N PRO A 105 -40.10 -40.78 -1.80
CA PRO A 105 -39.19 -39.79 -1.23
C PRO A 105 -37.99 -40.45 -0.54
N ALA A 106 -36.79 -40.05 -0.96
CA ALA A 106 -35.54 -40.45 -0.36
C ALA A 106 -35.45 -40.00 1.12
N PRO A 107 -34.77 -40.77 1.99
CA PRO A 107 -34.59 -40.41 3.39
C PRO A 107 -33.79 -39.12 3.53
N SER A 108 -34.16 -38.28 4.51
CA SER A 108 -33.49 -37.03 4.83
C SER A 108 -31.97 -37.21 4.96
N PRO A 109 -31.13 -36.35 4.36
CA PRO A 109 -29.70 -36.41 4.59
C PRO A 109 -29.39 -35.91 5.99
N ALA A 110 -29.21 -36.85 6.91
CA ALA A 110 -28.53 -36.60 8.17
C ALA A 110 -27.06 -36.22 7.88
N GLY A 111 -26.65 -35.05 8.38
CA GLY A 111 -25.25 -34.73 8.66
C GLY A 111 -24.34 -34.56 7.44
N ALA A 112 -24.50 -33.47 6.68
CA ALA A 112 -23.37 -32.96 5.91
C ALA A 112 -22.24 -32.60 6.89
N ALA A 113 -21.14 -33.33 6.85
CA ALA A 113 -19.92 -32.98 7.58
C ALA A 113 -19.55 -31.53 7.23
N ALA A 114 -19.26 -30.72 8.25
CA ALA A 114 -18.86 -29.33 8.03
C ALA A 114 -17.66 -29.29 7.06
N PRO A 115 -17.68 -28.41 6.04
CA PRO A 115 -16.59 -28.31 5.09
C PRO A 115 -15.28 -28.06 5.84
N ALA A 116 -14.20 -28.74 5.41
CA ALA A 116 -12.88 -28.54 5.99
C ALA A 116 -12.53 -27.04 5.96
N PRO A 117 -11.98 -26.46 7.05
CA PRO A 117 -11.63 -25.06 7.09
C PRO A 117 -10.70 -24.71 5.92
N ARG A 118 -11.05 -23.67 5.16
CA ARG A 118 -10.19 -23.19 4.07
C ARG A 118 -8.87 -22.68 4.67
N GLU A 119 -7.73 -23.04 4.09
CA GLU A 119 -6.44 -22.48 4.50
C GLU A 119 -6.39 -20.97 4.23
N CYS A 120 -5.69 -20.22 5.08
CA CYS A 120 -5.36 -18.83 4.79
C CYS A 120 -4.26 -18.74 3.73
N PRO A 121 -4.17 -17.60 3.00
CA PRO A 121 -3.06 -17.30 2.11
C PRO A 121 -1.69 -17.50 2.79
N ALA A 122 -0.70 -17.96 2.03
CA ALA A 122 0.62 -18.28 2.56
C ALA A 122 1.32 -17.05 3.20
N TYR A 123 1.00 -15.84 2.75
CA TYR A 123 1.58 -14.62 3.34
C TYR A 123 1.11 -14.36 4.78
N PHE A 124 0.04 -15.00 5.26
CA PHE A 124 -0.36 -14.89 6.66
C PHE A 124 0.70 -15.43 7.62
N ARG A 125 1.60 -16.30 7.14
CA ARG A 125 2.75 -16.80 7.92
C ARG A 125 3.63 -15.65 8.44
N TRP A 126 3.63 -14.49 7.77
CA TRP A 126 4.38 -13.31 8.21
C TRP A 126 3.86 -12.71 9.52
N ILE A 127 2.62 -12.99 9.93
CA ILE A 127 2.12 -12.62 11.27
C ILE A 127 3.05 -13.15 12.37
N HIS A 128 3.54 -14.38 12.22
CA HIS A 128 4.47 -14.98 13.18
C HIS A 128 5.80 -14.25 13.24
N GLU A 129 6.31 -13.77 12.09
CA GLU A 129 7.55 -13.02 12.02
C GLU A 129 7.41 -11.60 12.58
N ASP A 130 6.27 -10.93 12.32
CA ASP A 130 5.99 -9.60 12.86
C ASP A 130 5.85 -9.63 14.38
N LEU A 131 5.31 -10.71 14.94
CA LEU A 131 5.14 -10.89 16.38
C LEU A 131 6.31 -11.61 17.06
N ARG A 132 7.28 -12.10 16.29
CA ARG A 132 8.45 -12.84 16.78
C ARG A 132 9.20 -12.15 17.93
N PRO A 133 9.40 -10.80 17.94
CA PRO A 133 10.13 -10.13 19.01
C PRO A 133 9.54 -10.34 20.42
N TRP A 134 8.25 -10.68 20.52
CA TRP A 134 7.55 -10.87 21.80
C TRP A 134 7.21 -12.32 22.08
N ARG A 135 7.64 -13.28 21.24
CA ARG A 135 7.22 -14.69 21.35
C ARG A 135 7.59 -15.31 22.70
N ASP A 136 8.81 -15.06 23.17
CA ASP A 136 9.34 -15.68 24.39
C ASP A 136 9.06 -14.81 25.63
N THR A 137 9.22 -13.49 25.49
CA THR A 137 9.09 -12.52 26.58
C THR A 137 7.62 -12.15 26.87
N GLY A 138 6.76 -12.21 25.86
CA GLY A 138 5.40 -11.66 25.89
C GLY A 138 5.36 -10.13 25.92
N VAL A 139 4.16 -9.60 26.03
CA VAL A 139 3.85 -8.17 26.07
C VAL A 139 3.27 -7.83 27.44
N THR A 140 4.01 -7.05 28.23
CA THR A 140 3.53 -6.52 29.51
C THR A 140 2.79 -5.19 29.32
N LEU A 141 2.00 -4.78 30.32
CA LEU A 141 1.36 -3.47 30.32
C LEU A 141 2.39 -2.34 30.19
N ASP A 142 3.52 -2.46 30.90
CA ASP A 142 4.63 -1.52 30.79
C ASP A 142 5.19 -1.46 29.35
N ALA A 143 5.34 -2.59 28.66
CA ALA A 143 5.78 -2.60 27.27
C ALA A 143 4.80 -1.85 26.35
N VAL A 144 3.49 -2.01 26.54
CA VAL A 144 2.46 -1.25 25.80
C VAL A 144 2.57 0.24 26.12
N GLU A 145 2.69 0.63 27.39
CA GLU A 145 2.85 2.03 27.80
C GLU A 145 4.15 2.67 27.28
N ARG A 146 5.24 1.92 27.19
CA ARG A 146 6.51 2.42 26.61
C ARG A 146 6.36 2.82 25.15
N ALA A 147 5.35 2.33 24.42
CA ALA A 147 5.06 2.79 23.06
C ALA A 147 4.71 4.28 23.01
N ARG A 148 4.27 4.89 24.12
CA ARG A 148 3.95 6.33 24.20
C ARG A 148 5.11 7.25 23.80
N ARG A 149 6.37 6.78 23.92
CA ARG A 149 7.55 7.52 23.45
C ARG A 149 7.54 7.79 21.94
N TYR A 150 6.78 7.01 21.17
CA TYR A 150 6.59 7.19 19.73
C TYR A 150 5.36 8.04 19.39
N ALA A 151 4.72 8.65 20.38
CA ALA A 151 3.53 9.49 20.23
C ALA A 151 2.38 8.82 19.42
N PRO A 152 1.93 7.60 19.80
CA PRO A 152 0.81 6.94 19.16
C PRO A 152 -0.44 7.82 19.25
N LYS A 153 -1.29 7.78 18.23
CA LYS A 153 -2.46 8.67 18.16
C LYS A 153 -3.65 8.14 18.95
N PHE A 154 -3.74 6.83 19.13
CA PHE A 154 -4.81 6.22 19.91
C PHE A 154 -4.40 4.83 20.42
N ARG A 155 -5.10 4.39 21.46
CA ARG A 155 -5.02 3.04 22.04
C ARG A 155 -6.35 2.35 21.83
N ILE A 156 -6.30 1.09 21.43
CA ILE A 156 -7.47 0.24 21.22
C ILE A 156 -7.48 -0.84 22.29
N THR A 157 -8.63 -1.04 22.91
CA THR A 157 -8.86 -2.15 23.82
C THR A 157 -10.13 -2.87 23.41
N VAL A 158 -10.07 -4.20 23.32
CA VAL A 158 -11.26 -5.05 23.23
C VAL A 158 -11.44 -5.72 24.58
N VAL A 159 -12.61 -5.56 25.19
CA VAL A 159 -12.96 -6.21 26.46
C VAL A 159 -14.35 -6.79 26.35
N ALA A 160 -14.49 -8.09 26.59
CA ALA A 160 -15.75 -8.82 26.49
C ALA A 160 -16.47 -8.59 25.14
N GLY A 161 -15.72 -8.61 24.04
CA GLY A 161 -16.25 -8.41 22.69
C GLY A 161 -16.67 -6.98 22.35
N ARG A 162 -16.38 -6.00 23.21
CA ARG A 162 -16.71 -4.57 23.00
C ARG A 162 -15.44 -3.77 22.74
N LEU A 163 -15.53 -2.80 21.82
CA LEU A 163 -14.42 -1.97 21.38
C LEU A 163 -14.37 -0.67 22.19
N TYR A 164 -13.19 -0.34 22.73
CA TYR A 164 -12.91 0.90 23.44
C TYR A 164 -11.69 1.59 22.83
N VAL A 165 -11.74 2.92 22.73
CA VAL A 165 -10.66 3.71 22.15
C VAL A 165 -10.33 4.90 23.04
N ALA A 166 -9.08 4.97 23.49
CA ALA A 166 -8.51 6.18 24.10
C ALA A 166 -7.75 6.97 23.04
N ARG A 167 -8.06 8.26 22.90
CA ARG A 167 -7.43 9.14 21.90
C ARG A 167 -6.33 9.97 22.53
N TYR A 168 -5.17 10.01 21.88
CA TYR A 168 -3.98 10.75 22.33
C TYR A 168 -3.58 11.87 21.35
N GLY A 169 -4.02 11.77 20.10
CA GLY A 169 -3.75 12.78 19.08
C GLY A 169 -4.69 12.65 17.89
N ARG A 170 -4.49 13.53 16.91
CA ARG A 170 -5.22 13.49 15.64
C ARG A 170 -4.40 12.76 14.58
N CYS A 171 -5.10 12.03 13.73
CA CYS A 171 -4.53 11.48 12.52
C CYS A 171 -4.70 12.45 11.35
N PHE A 172 -3.88 12.28 10.33
CA PHE A 172 -4.14 12.91 9.04
C PHE A 172 -5.48 12.40 8.51
N GLN A 173 -6.44 13.29 8.24
CA GLN A 173 -7.74 12.93 7.68
C GLN A 173 -8.48 11.86 8.54
N THR A 174 -9.40 11.09 7.96
CA THR A 174 -10.22 10.07 8.63
C THR A 174 -9.51 8.71 8.81
N ARG A 175 -8.17 8.70 8.82
CA ARG A 175 -7.38 7.46 8.97
C ARG A 175 -7.69 6.70 10.26
N ASP A 176 -7.74 7.41 11.38
CA ASP A 176 -8.13 6.82 12.68
C ASP A 176 -9.56 6.32 12.67
N VAL A 177 -10.47 7.09 12.07
CA VAL A 177 -11.89 6.75 11.97
C VAL A 177 -12.09 5.43 11.25
N PHE A 178 -11.57 5.28 10.03
CA PHE A 178 -11.81 4.07 9.25
C PHE A 178 -11.00 2.87 9.76
N THR A 179 -9.89 3.09 10.47
CA THR A 179 -9.17 2.03 11.20
C THR A 179 -9.99 1.50 12.37
N GLN A 180 -10.56 2.39 13.19
CA GLN A 180 -11.48 2.02 14.28
C GLN A 180 -12.72 1.33 13.73
N TRP A 181 -13.26 1.83 12.60
CA TRP A 181 -14.40 1.23 11.91
C TRP A 181 -14.11 -0.20 11.47
N GLY A 182 -12.95 -0.43 10.85
CA GLY A 182 -12.55 -1.75 10.40
C GLY A 182 -12.44 -2.77 11.52
N ILE A 183 -11.88 -2.38 12.67
CA ILE A 183 -11.80 -3.24 13.86
C ILE A 183 -13.19 -3.47 14.46
N LEU A 184 -14.06 -2.46 14.48
CA LEU A 184 -15.46 -2.65 14.90
C LEU A 184 -16.18 -3.66 13.99
N GLN A 185 -15.98 -3.58 12.67
CA GLN A 185 -16.57 -4.53 11.73
C GLN A 185 -15.98 -5.94 11.88
N LEU A 186 -14.70 -6.07 12.25
CA LEU A 186 -14.10 -7.35 12.60
C LEU A 186 -14.81 -8.02 13.79
N LEU A 187 -15.09 -7.25 14.86
CA LEU A 187 -15.83 -7.77 16.02
C LEU A 187 -17.23 -8.25 15.64
N ARG A 188 -17.89 -7.53 14.72
CA ARG A 188 -19.21 -7.93 14.18
C ARG A 188 -19.12 -9.16 13.27
N ARG A 189 -18.03 -9.31 12.52
CA ARG A 189 -17.81 -10.46 11.61
C ARG A 189 -17.52 -11.76 12.38
N TYR A 190 -16.85 -11.66 13.53
CA TYR A 190 -16.45 -12.78 14.38
C TYR A 190 -16.90 -12.57 15.84
N PRO A 191 -18.21 -12.50 16.11
CA PRO A 191 -18.73 -12.16 17.43
C PRO A 191 -18.29 -13.19 18.47
N GLY A 192 -17.77 -12.70 19.60
CA GLY A 192 -17.27 -13.54 20.71
C GLY A 192 -15.99 -14.31 20.43
N ARG A 193 -15.38 -14.17 19.24
CA ARG A 193 -14.17 -14.92 18.86
C ARG A 193 -12.89 -14.08 18.88
N VAL A 194 -13.01 -12.76 18.77
CA VAL A 194 -11.86 -11.86 18.93
C VAL A 194 -11.55 -11.77 20.43
N PRO A 195 -10.34 -12.13 20.87
CA PRO A 195 -10.00 -12.13 22.28
C PRO A 195 -9.91 -10.71 22.85
N ASP A 196 -9.96 -10.62 24.18
CA ASP A 196 -9.61 -9.38 24.87
C ASP A 196 -8.17 -9.00 24.50
N LEU A 197 -7.97 -7.73 24.11
CA LEU A 197 -6.67 -7.24 23.66
C LEU A 197 -6.48 -5.77 23.99
N ASP A 198 -5.22 -5.33 23.99
CA ASP A 198 -4.82 -3.98 24.30
C ASP A 198 -3.59 -3.58 23.47
N LEU A 199 -3.77 -2.61 22.56
CA LEU A 199 -2.74 -2.22 21.61
C LEU A 199 -2.63 -0.71 21.45
N MET A 200 -1.40 -0.25 21.18
CA MET A 200 -1.08 1.12 20.80
C MET A 200 -1.03 1.23 19.29
N PHE A 201 -1.64 2.27 18.73
CA PHE A 201 -1.69 2.49 17.29
C PHE A 201 -1.19 3.88 16.91
N ASP A 202 -0.35 3.93 15.89
CA ASP A 202 0.05 5.17 15.24
C ASP A 202 -0.24 5.14 13.73
N CYS A 203 -0.96 6.16 13.29
CA CYS A 203 -1.48 6.32 11.93
C CYS A 203 -0.59 7.20 11.01
N GLU A 204 0.57 7.64 11.49
CA GLU A 204 1.56 8.32 10.62
C GLU A 204 2.20 7.34 9.63
N ASP A 205 2.81 7.88 8.57
CA ASP A 205 3.27 7.11 7.41
C ASP A 205 4.50 6.21 7.65
N LEU A 206 5.38 6.56 8.59
CA LEU A 206 6.68 5.90 8.75
C LEU A 206 6.67 4.91 9.92
N PRO A 207 7.22 3.69 9.75
CA PRO A 207 7.54 2.82 10.88
C PRO A 207 8.73 3.38 11.68
N VAL A 208 8.74 3.15 12.98
CA VAL A 208 9.63 3.86 13.93
C VAL A 208 10.24 2.97 15.02
N VAL A 209 9.76 1.74 15.20
CA VAL A 209 10.25 0.86 16.26
C VAL A 209 11.49 0.13 15.75
N GLY A 210 12.67 0.55 16.18
CA GLY A 210 13.93 -0.16 15.88
C GLY A 210 14.12 -1.43 16.72
N ALA A 211 15.14 -2.21 16.37
CA ALA A 211 15.53 -3.40 17.14
C ALA A 211 15.97 -3.02 18.57
N ALA A 212 15.45 -3.77 19.55
CA ALA A 212 15.79 -3.66 20.97
C ALA A 212 15.47 -5.00 21.65
N ASP A 213 16.01 -5.25 22.85
CA ASP A 213 15.75 -6.50 23.59
C ASP A 213 14.27 -6.65 24.00
N GLN A 214 13.61 -5.52 24.29
CA GLN A 214 12.19 -5.46 24.65
C GLN A 214 11.51 -4.28 23.96
N PRO A 215 11.32 -4.37 22.63
CA PRO A 215 10.70 -3.31 21.86
C PRO A 215 9.23 -3.17 22.33
N PRO A 216 8.69 -1.95 22.47
CA PRO A 216 7.27 -1.79 22.75
C PRO A 216 6.47 -2.17 21.49
N PRO A 217 5.36 -2.92 21.60
CA PRO A 217 4.53 -3.21 20.44
C PRO A 217 3.83 -1.93 19.97
N LEU A 218 3.95 -1.64 18.68
CA LEU A 218 3.29 -0.51 18.05
C LEU A 218 2.68 -0.96 16.72
N PHE A 219 1.36 -0.83 16.62
CA PHE A 219 0.64 -1.09 15.39
C PHE A 219 0.68 0.12 14.49
N ARG A 220 0.94 -0.13 13.20
CA ARG A 220 0.95 0.86 12.12
C ARG A 220 0.42 0.23 10.86
N TYR A 221 0.46 0.96 9.76
CA TYR A 221 0.00 0.46 8.47
C TYR A 221 1.12 -0.18 7.62
N CYS A 222 2.39 -0.02 8.01
CA CYS A 222 3.52 -0.68 7.37
C CYS A 222 4.66 -0.95 8.36
N GLY A 223 5.55 -1.87 7.96
CA GLY A 223 6.86 -2.12 8.55
C GLY A 223 7.96 -2.04 7.49
N SER A 224 9.18 -2.42 7.87
CA SER A 224 10.36 -2.51 7.00
C SER A 224 11.32 -3.56 7.56
N GLU A 225 12.34 -3.98 6.81
CA GLU A 225 13.36 -4.92 7.33
C GLU A 225 14.12 -4.35 8.54
N ALA A 226 14.15 -3.03 8.73
CA ALA A 226 14.87 -2.35 9.80
C ALA A 226 14.00 -2.01 11.03
N THR A 227 12.70 -2.32 10.98
CA THR A 227 11.72 -1.90 12.00
C THR A 227 10.86 -3.06 12.45
N LEU A 228 10.28 -2.93 13.64
CA LEU A 228 9.47 -3.95 14.33
C LEU A 228 8.01 -3.50 14.52
N ASP A 229 7.58 -2.44 13.84
CA ASP A 229 6.18 -2.01 13.80
C ASP A 229 5.30 -3.14 13.22
N ILE A 230 4.12 -3.34 13.81
CA ILE A 230 3.21 -4.43 13.45
C ILE A 230 2.23 -3.91 12.39
N PRO A 231 2.28 -4.38 11.13
CA PRO A 231 1.45 -3.88 10.04
C PRO A 231 0.02 -4.42 10.12
N LEU A 232 -0.95 -3.51 10.30
CA LEU A 232 -2.39 -3.74 10.17
C LEU A 232 -2.88 -3.25 8.79
N PRO A 233 -3.91 -3.86 8.18
CA PRO A 233 -4.57 -3.31 7.00
C PRO A 233 -4.93 -1.83 7.17
N ASP A 234 -4.63 -1.02 6.14
CA ASP A 234 -4.87 0.42 6.19
C ASP A 234 -6.36 0.80 6.17
N TRP A 235 -6.65 2.03 6.57
CA TRP A 235 -8.01 2.55 6.64
C TRP A 235 -8.77 2.50 5.31
N SER A 236 -8.05 2.54 4.18
CA SER A 236 -8.65 2.68 2.86
C SER A 236 -9.35 1.40 2.37
N PHE A 237 -9.19 0.27 3.08
CA PHE A 237 -10.02 -0.91 2.84
C PHE A 237 -11.51 -0.65 3.08
N TRP A 238 -11.85 0.23 4.03
CA TRP A 238 -13.22 0.67 4.30
C TRP A 238 -13.58 2.00 3.64
N GLY A 239 -12.62 2.61 2.93
CA GLY A 239 -12.81 3.83 2.16
C GLY A 239 -11.91 4.98 2.62
N TRP A 240 -11.78 5.97 1.73
CA TRP A 240 -11.06 7.21 1.99
C TRP A 240 -11.86 8.39 1.42
N PRO A 241 -12.83 8.91 2.21
CA PRO A 241 -13.80 9.91 1.77
C PRO A 241 -13.19 11.19 1.21
N GLU A 242 -12.09 11.67 1.81
CA GLU A 242 -11.44 12.93 1.44
C GLU A 242 -10.88 12.91 0.01
N LEU A 243 -10.64 11.73 -0.54
CA LEU A 243 -10.18 11.53 -1.92
C LEU A 243 -11.23 10.84 -2.81
N ASN A 244 -12.45 10.65 -2.30
CA ASN A 244 -13.52 9.91 -2.95
C ASN A 244 -13.08 8.50 -3.40
N ILE A 245 -12.22 7.84 -2.63
CA ILE A 245 -11.82 6.46 -2.88
C ILE A 245 -12.80 5.56 -2.13
N LYS A 246 -13.61 4.84 -2.90
CA LYS A 246 -14.66 3.95 -2.40
C LYS A 246 -14.08 2.80 -1.55
N PRO A 247 -14.91 2.18 -0.69
CA PRO A 247 -14.56 0.95 -0.02
C PRO A 247 -14.04 -0.11 -0.97
N TRP A 248 -13.07 -0.90 -0.50
CA TRP A 248 -12.28 -1.77 -1.35
C TRP A 248 -13.09 -2.79 -2.13
N GLU A 249 -14.09 -3.41 -1.50
CA GLU A 249 -14.91 -4.43 -2.13
C GLU A 249 -15.71 -3.89 -3.33
N ALA A 250 -16.24 -2.67 -3.21
CA ALA A 250 -16.93 -1.99 -4.31
C ALA A 250 -15.94 -1.53 -5.39
N LEU A 251 -14.85 -0.86 -4.98
CA LEU A 251 -13.86 -0.33 -5.91
C LEU A 251 -13.15 -1.44 -6.71
N ARG A 252 -12.87 -2.59 -6.08
CA ARG A 252 -12.26 -3.74 -6.74
C ARG A 252 -13.13 -4.26 -7.88
N ARG A 253 -14.47 -4.34 -7.68
CA ARG A 253 -15.42 -4.71 -8.73
C ARG A 253 -15.43 -3.69 -9.87
N GLU A 254 -15.44 -2.40 -9.56
CA GLU A 254 -15.40 -1.34 -10.58
C GLU A 254 -14.08 -1.36 -11.38
N ILE A 255 -12.95 -1.66 -10.74
CA ILE A 255 -11.68 -1.86 -11.44
C ILE A 255 -11.73 -3.11 -12.33
N GLU A 256 -12.33 -4.21 -11.87
CA GLU A 256 -12.49 -5.43 -12.65
C GLU A 256 -13.36 -5.20 -13.90
N GLU A 257 -14.46 -4.47 -13.75
CA GLU A 257 -15.30 -4.01 -14.87
C GLU A 257 -14.51 -3.10 -15.82
N GLY A 258 -13.77 -2.12 -15.28
CA GLY A 258 -12.92 -1.22 -16.06
C GLY A 258 -11.81 -1.95 -16.82
N ASN A 259 -11.25 -3.02 -16.26
CA ASN A 259 -10.26 -3.86 -16.92
C ASN A 259 -10.83 -4.58 -18.14
N ALA A 260 -12.09 -4.99 -18.08
CA ALA A 260 -12.78 -5.70 -19.16
C ALA A 260 -13.15 -4.79 -20.35
N MET A 261 -13.13 -3.46 -20.17
CA MET A 261 -13.48 -2.50 -21.23
C MET A 261 -12.47 -2.43 -22.38
N ALA A 262 -11.22 -2.81 -22.16
CA ALA A 262 -10.18 -2.80 -23.19
C ALA A 262 -9.27 -4.02 -23.06
N SER A 263 -9.01 -4.70 -24.18
CA SER A 263 -8.07 -5.80 -24.21
C SER A 263 -6.67 -5.31 -23.79
N TRP A 264 -5.88 -6.16 -23.15
CA TRP A 264 -4.53 -5.77 -22.69
C TRP A 264 -3.65 -5.26 -23.84
N THR A 265 -3.81 -5.83 -25.04
CA THR A 265 -3.09 -5.42 -26.26
C THR A 265 -3.52 -4.04 -26.78
N ASP A 266 -4.74 -3.58 -26.51
CA ASP A 266 -5.22 -2.26 -26.95
C ASP A 266 -4.81 -1.13 -26.00
N ARG A 267 -4.32 -1.47 -24.81
CA ARG A 267 -3.85 -0.49 -23.82
C ARG A 267 -2.57 0.21 -24.30
N ALA A 268 -2.40 1.45 -23.86
CA ALA A 268 -1.23 2.25 -24.22
C ALA A 268 0.07 1.53 -23.78
N PRO A 269 1.05 1.34 -24.68
CA PRO A 269 2.21 0.49 -24.46
C PRO A 269 3.33 1.17 -23.66
N TYR A 270 2.98 2.05 -22.72
CA TYR A 270 3.90 2.86 -21.94
C TYR A 270 3.75 2.59 -20.44
N ALA A 271 4.82 2.85 -19.68
CA ALA A 271 4.76 2.96 -18.23
C ALA A 271 4.00 4.21 -17.82
N TYR A 272 3.05 4.07 -16.91
CA TYR A 272 2.22 5.18 -16.43
C TYR A 272 2.31 5.36 -14.93
N TRP A 273 2.38 6.62 -14.51
CA TRP A 273 2.20 7.01 -13.11
C TRP A 273 1.54 8.39 -13.02
N LYS A 274 0.60 8.54 -12.09
CA LYS A 274 0.03 9.83 -11.71
C LYS A 274 -0.04 9.90 -10.18
N GLY A 275 0.55 10.91 -9.57
CA GLY A 275 0.57 11.02 -8.11
C GLY A 275 1.27 12.27 -7.60
N ASN A 276 1.29 12.45 -6.27
CA ASN A 276 1.95 13.59 -5.65
C ASN A 276 3.48 13.37 -5.62
N PRO A 277 4.29 14.19 -6.33
CA PRO A 277 5.74 14.01 -6.35
C PRO A 277 6.44 14.51 -5.09
N ASN A 278 5.79 15.34 -4.28
CA ASN A 278 6.43 16.08 -3.20
C ASN A 278 6.55 15.28 -1.89
N VAL A 279 5.91 14.11 -1.80
CA VAL A 279 5.89 13.28 -0.58
C VAL A 279 7.05 12.29 -0.47
N GLY A 280 7.93 12.22 -1.47
CA GLY A 280 9.10 11.31 -1.44
C GLY A 280 10.14 11.65 -2.48
N ALA A 281 11.42 11.54 -2.13
CA ALA A 281 12.52 11.86 -3.05
C ALA A 281 12.52 10.96 -4.31
N GLY A 282 12.14 9.69 -4.15
CA GLY A 282 11.99 8.75 -5.27
C GLY A 282 10.98 9.23 -6.32
N ARG A 283 9.85 9.79 -5.89
CA ARG A 283 8.80 10.32 -6.80
C ARG A 283 9.27 11.54 -7.58
N ARG A 284 10.04 12.44 -6.95
CA ARG A 284 10.70 13.54 -7.68
C ARG A 284 11.67 13.05 -8.72
N PHE A 285 12.40 11.97 -8.43
CA PHE A 285 13.29 11.34 -9.41
C PHE A 285 12.52 10.68 -10.55
N LEU A 286 11.36 10.08 -10.27
CA LEU A 286 10.51 9.44 -11.28
C LEU A 286 10.01 10.42 -12.34
N LEU A 287 9.74 11.68 -11.95
CA LEU A 287 9.37 12.73 -12.93
C LEU A 287 10.40 12.92 -14.04
N ARG A 288 11.69 12.70 -13.75
CA ARG A 288 12.75 12.81 -14.77
C ARG A 288 12.80 11.64 -15.75
N CYS A 289 12.02 10.58 -15.51
CA CYS A 289 11.85 9.50 -16.46
C CYS A 289 10.78 9.83 -17.52
N ASN A 290 9.99 10.90 -17.36
CA ASN A 290 9.02 11.29 -18.37
C ASN A 290 9.71 11.63 -19.70
N ALA A 291 9.00 11.45 -20.81
CA ALA A 291 9.53 11.79 -22.13
C ALA A 291 9.93 13.28 -22.20
N SER A 292 11.11 13.54 -22.77
CA SER A 292 11.57 14.86 -23.20
C SER A 292 11.91 14.83 -24.69
N GLY A 293 12.05 16.00 -25.32
CA GLY A 293 12.33 16.09 -26.77
C GLY A 293 13.59 15.34 -27.23
N GLU A 294 14.55 15.09 -26.34
CA GLU A 294 15.80 14.38 -26.64
C GLU A 294 15.82 12.93 -26.14
N ARG A 295 14.85 12.52 -25.29
CA ARG A 295 14.88 11.21 -24.63
C ARG A 295 13.50 10.71 -24.23
N ASP A 296 13.14 9.51 -24.70
CA ASP A 296 11.94 8.81 -24.25
C ASP A 296 12.31 7.49 -23.54
N TRP A 297 11.95 7.39 -22.25
CA TRP A 297 12.10 6.17 -21.46
C TRP A 297 10.87 5.24 -21.54
N ASN A 298 9.96 5.50 -22.48
CA ASN A 298 8.64 4.86 -22.58
C ASN A 298 7.80 5.03 -21.31
N ALA A 299 7.97 6.16 -20.61
CA ALA A 299 7.26 6.49 -19.39
C ALA A 299 6.44 7.78 -19.55
N ARG A 300 5.24 7.78 -18.96
CA ARG A 300 4.26 8.87 -18.95
C ARG A 300 3.92 9.17 -17.49
N ILE A 301 4.64 10.14 -16.91
CA ILE A 301 4.66 10.42 -15.48
C ILE A 301 4.05 11.80 -15.24
N TYR A 302 2.98 11.87 -14.45
CA TYR A 302 2.20 13.08 -14.23
C TYR A 302 2.09 13.44 -12.75
N ALA A 303 2.22 14.73 -12.45
CA ALA A 303 1.93 15.24 -11.11
C ALA A 303 0.41 15.31 -10.89
N GLN A 304 -0.05 14.77 -9.76
CA GLN A 304 -1.44 14.90 -9.32
C GLN A 304 -1.64 16.22 -8.55
N ASP A 305 -2.49 17.09 -9.06
CA ASP A 305 -2.94 18.29 -8.37
C ASP A 305 -4.23 18.00 -7.59
N TRP A 306 -4.09 17.72 -6.29
CA TRP A 306 -5.24 17.42 -5.42
C TRP A 306 -6.20 18.61 -5.25
N GLY A 307 -5.72 19.85 -5.32
CA GLY A 307 -6.58 21.03 -5.24
C GLY A 307 -7.47 21.14 -6.47
N LYS A 308 -6.93 20.86 -7.66
CA LYS A 308 -7.69 20.78 -8.91
C LYS A 308 -8.70 19.62 -8.90
N GLU A 309 -8.31 18.44 -8.42
CA GLU A 309 -9.22 17.28 -8.33
C GLU A 309 -10.39 17.56 -7.40
N LEU A 310 -10.14 18.15 -6.23
CA LEU A 310 -11.19 18.52 -5.28
C LEU A 310 -12.23 19.44 -5.94
N ARG A 311 -11.77 20.47 -6.66
CA ARG A 311 -12.66 21.39 -7.40
C ARG A 311 -13.42 20.72 -8.55
N ARG A 312 -12.88 19.64 -9.13
CA ARG A 312 -13.49 18.88 -10.24
C ARG A 312 -14.25 17.63 -9.78
N GLY A 313 -14.36 17.39 -8.47
CA GLY A 313 -15.02 16.20 -7.92
C GLY A 313 -14.30 14.89 -8.27
N PHE A 314 -12.97 14.89 -8.32
CA PHE A 314 -12.11 13.72 -8.54
C PHE A 314 -12.32 12.96 -9.87
N ARG A 315 -12.99 13.57 -10.85
CA ARG A 315 -13.30 12.93 -12.15
C ARG A 315 -12.07 12.43 -12.90
N GLU A 316 -10.92 13.07 -12.74
CA GLU A 316 -9.65 12.71 -13.40
C GLU A 316 -8.78 11.76 -12.53
N SER A 317 -9.27 11.35 -11.36
CA SER A 317 -8.58 10.48 -10.40
C SER A 317 -9.40 9.25 -9.99
N ASP A 318 -10.48 8.97 -10.71
CA ASP A 318 -11.27 7.75 -10.55
C ASP A 318 -10.41 6.51 -10.85
N LEU A 319 -10.11 5.73 -9.81
CA LEU A 319 -9.18 4.60 -9.90
C LEU A 319 -9.68 3.50 -10.85
N SER A 320 -11.00 3.32 -11.00
CA SER A 320 -11.60 2.35 -11.91
C SER A 320 -11.28 2.63 -13.39
N LYS A 321 -11.00 3.89 -13.72
CA LYS A 321 -10.74 4.37 -15.09
C LYS A 321 -9.25 4.53 -15.40
N GLN A 322 -8.37 4.12 -14.50
CA GLN A 322 -6.92 4.32 -14.63
C GLN A 322 -6.16 3.11 -15.17
N CYS A 323 -6.83 2.03 -15.56
CA CYS A 323 -6.22 0.81 -16.09
C CYS A 323 -6.03 0.87 -17.62
N THR A 324 -5.60 2.03 -18.13
CA THR A 324 -5.51 2.36 -19.57
C THR A 324 -4.16 2.05 -20.21
N HIS A 325 -3.15 1.71 -19.41
CA HIS A 325 -1.78 1.48 -19.84
C HIS A 325 -1.36 0.04 -19.54
N ARG A 326 -0.50 -0.54 -20.37
CA ARG A 326 0.02 -1.90 -20.17
C ARG A 326 0.86 -2.04 -18.90
N TYR A 327 1.52 -0.94 -18.48
CA TYR A 327 2.43 -0.93 -17.33
C TYR A 327 2.08 0.21 -16.37
N LYS A 328 2.02 -0.07 -15.08
CA LYS A 328 1.78 0.92 -14.02
C LYS A 328 2.91 0.93 -13.01
N VAL A 329 3.48 2.09 -12.74
CA VAL A 329 4.60 2.22 -11.81
C VAL A 329 4.09 2.28 -10.38
N TYR A 330 4.61 1.42 -9.51
CA TYR A 330 4.50 1.57 -8.08
C TYR A 330 5.77 2.20 -7.52
N ILE A 331 5.60 3.26 -6.72
CA ILE A 331 6.69 3.91 -6.02
C ILE A 331 6.21 4.50 -4.69
N GLU A 332 7.01 4.29 -3.65
CA GLU A 332 6.74 4.75 -2.30
C GLU A 332 6.69 6.29 -2.20
N GLY A 333 5.99 6.76 -1.16
CA GLY A 333 5.89 8.18 -0.84
C GLY A 333 6.75 8.52 0.36
N ARG A 334 6.09 8.91 1.45
CA ARG A 334 6.75 9.12 2.74
C ARG A 334 7.07 7.78 3.42
N GLY A 335 6.11 6.86 3.41
CA GLY A 335 6.25 5.45 3.74
C GLY A 335 5.77 4.57 2.58
N TRP A 336 5.11 3.45 2.89
CA TRP A 336 4.38 2.64 1.91
C TRP A 336 3.34 3.50 1.15
N SER A 337 2.98 3.09 -0.06
CA SER A 337 1.96 3.80 -0.84
C SER A 337 0.67 2.99 -0.92
N VAL A 338 -0.43 3.57 -0.45
CA VAL A 338 -1.79 2.99 -0.51
C VAL A 338 -2.19 2.56 -1.94
N SER A 339 -1.54 3.12 -2.96
CA SER A 339 -1.77 2.82 -4.37
C SER A 339 -1.44 1.38 -4.81
N GLU A 340 -0.69 0.62 -4.00
CA GLU A 340 -0.19 -0.72 -4.37
C GLU A 340 -1.32 -1.65 -4.83
N LYS A 341 -2.32 -1.86 -3.96
CA LYS A 341 -3.47 -2.74 -4.26
C LYS A 341 -4.27 -2.31 -5.49
N TYR A 342 -4.41 -1.00 -5.72
CA TYR A 342 -5.11 -0.47 -6.89
C TYR A 342 -4.32 -0.67 -8.19
N ILE A 343 -2.99 -0.58 -8.12
CA ILE A 343 -2.11 -0.84 -9.26
C ILE A 343 -2.14 -2.33 -9.62
N LEU A 344 -2.02 -3.21 -8.62
CA LEU A 344 -2.07 -4.67 -8.81
C LEU A 344 -3.42 -5.15 -9.35
N ALA A 345 -4.51 -4.44 -9.03
CA ALA A 345 -5.85 -4.76 -9.52
C ALA A 345 -6.05 -4.48 -11.01
N CYS A 346 -5.18 -3.72 -11.68
CA CYS A 346 -5.45 -3.20 -13.02
C CYS A 346 -5.21 -4.17 -14.19
N ASP A 347 -4.84 -5.44 -13.99
CA ASP A 347 -4.38 -6.35 -15.09
C ASP A 347 -3.14 -5.83 -15.87
N SER A 348 -2.64 -4.64 -15.54
CA SER A 348 -1.41 -4.06 -16.04
C SER A 348 -0.22 -4.69 -15.31
N VAL A 349 0.94 -4.72 -15.96
CA VAL A 349 2.18 -5.09 -15.26
C VAL A 349 2.52 -4.01 -14.26
N ALA A 350 2.57 -4.37 -12.98
CA ALA A 350 3.07 -3.50 -11.93
C ALA A 350 4.60 -3.40 -12.04
N LEU A 351 5.12 -2.22 -12.37
CA LEU A 351 6.55 -1.91 -12.34
C LEU A 351 6.88 -1.42 -10.93
N MET A 352 7.41 -2.31 -10.09
CA MET A 352 7.61 -2.05 -8.68
C MET A 352 9.02 -1.49 -8.44
N VAL A 353 9.11 -0.17 -8.25
CA VAL A 353 10.37 0.47 -7.83
C VAL A 353 10.71 -0.06 -6.45
N ARG A 354 11.88 -0.71 -6.32
CA ARG A 354 12.35 -1.46 -5.14
C ARG A 354 11.78 -0.89 -3.83
N PRO A 355 10.77 -1.56 -3.23
CA PRO A 355 10.11 -1.07 -2.02
C PRO A 355 11.03 -1.23 -0.82
N ARG A 356 10.88 -0.34 0.16
CA ARG A 356 11.57 -0.34 1.45
C ARG A 356 10.64 -0.73 2.58
N PHE A 357 9.35 -0.47 2.39
CA PHE A 357 8.29 -0.75 3.32
C PHE A 357 7.46 -1.93 2.82
N HIS A 358 6.89 -2.65 3.76
CA HIS A 358 5.89 -3.66 3.49
C HIS A 358 4.63 -3.34 4.28
N ASP A 359 3.48 -3.42 3.62
CA ASP A 359 2.20 -3.56 4.31
C ASP A 359 1.94 -5.05 4.66
N PHE A 360 0.73 -5.34 5.11
CA PHE A 360 0.37 -6.67 5.59
C PHE A 360 0.35 -7.77 4.51
N PHE A 361 0.25 -7.43 3.21
CA PHE A 361 0.13 -8.42 2.13
C PHE A 361 1.27 -8.41 1.13
N SER A 362 2.00 -7.29 1.01
CA SER A 362 3.08 -7.07 0.03
C SER A 362 4.15 -8.15 0.08
N ARG A 363 4.44 -8.73 1.26
CA ARG A 363 5.35 -9.88 1.40
C ARG A 363 4.80 -11.20 0.84
N GLY A 364 3.57 -11.24 0.35
CA GLY A 364 3.01 -12.32 -0.48
C GLY A 364 3.31 -12.17 -1.97
N LEU A 365 3.75 -11.00 -2.42
CA LEU A 365 4.07 -10.74 -3.82
C LEU A 365 5.45 -11.33 -4.18
N ALA A 366 5.64 -11.63 -5.47
CA ALA A 366 6.85 -12.27 -5.97
C ALA A 366 7.27 -11.61 -7.30
N PRO A 367 8.57 -11.28 -7.48
CA PRO A 367 9.07 -10.68 -8.71
C PRO A 367 8.88 -11.65 -9.89
N LEU A 368 8.59 -11.10 -11.06
CA LEU A 368 8.24 -11.80 -12.32
C LEU A 368 7.04 -12.75 -12.25
N ARG A 369 6.42 -12.95 -11.08
CA ARG A 369 5.11 -13.60 -10.94
C ARG A 369 3.99 -12.59 -10.79
N HIS A 370 4.14 -11.61 -9.89
CA HIS A 370 3.10 -10.62 -9.59
C HIS A 370 3.51 -9.20 -10.01
N TYR A 371 4.79 -8.92 -10.22
CA TYR A 371 5.27 -7.59 -10.62
C TYR A 371 6.62 -7.68 -11.33
N TRP A 372 7.00 -6.63 -12.04
CA TRP A 372 8.34 -6.46 -12.58
C TRP A 372 9.19 -5.61 -11.63
N PRO A 373 10.34 -6.10 -11.12
CA PRO A 373 11.19 -5.32 -10.22
C PRO A 373 11.90 -4.19 -10.96
N VAL A 374 11.94 -3.00 -10.37
CA VAL A 374 12.63 -1.82 -10.93
C VAL A 374 13.67 -1.30 -9.94
N ARG A 375 14.87 -0.98 -10.46
CA ARG A 375 15.98 -0.41 -9.67
C ARG A 375 15.60 0.92 -9.01
N ASP A 376 16.12 1.17 -7.82
CA ASP A 376 15.83 2.41 -7.10
C ASP A 376 16.71 3.59 -7.53
N ARG A 377 16.04 4.68 -7.92
CA ARG A 377 16.58 6.04 -8.09
C ARG A 377 17.46 6.27 -9.34
N GLY A 378 17.69 7.57 -9.58
CA GLY A 378 18.62 8.05 -10.61
C GLY A 378 18.25 7.67 -12.03
N ALA A 379 19.24 7.67 -12.91
CA ALA A 379 19.08 7.24 -14.31
C ALA A 379 18.91 5.70 -14.43
N ALA A 380 19.36 4.94 -13.44
CA ALA A 380 19.18 3.48 -13.40
C ALA A 380 17.69 3.11 -13.34
N MET A 381 16.90 3.81 -12.53
CA MET A 381 15.44 3.64 -12.49
C MET A 381 14.79 3.87 -13.85
N CYS A 382 15.11 4.97 -14.55
CA CYS A 382 14.51 5.25 -15.86
C CYS A 382 14.92 4.21 -16.92
N ARG A 383 16.17 3.74 -16.89
CA ARG A 383 16.65 2.65 -17.76
C ARG A 383 15.93 1.34 -17.49
N SER A 384 15.75 0.99 -16.21
CA SER A 384 15.04 -0.22 -15.77
C SER A 384 13.57 -0.17 -16.20
N ILE A 385 12.88 0.98 -16.03
CA ILE A 385 11.52 1.18 -16.55
C ILE A 385 11.48 1.00 -18.07
N LYS A 386 12.39 1.65 -18.80
CA LYS A 386 12.45 1.51 -20.27
C LYS A 386 12.66 0.05 -20.68
N PHE A 387 13.60 -0.63 -20.04
CA PHE A 387 13.88 -2.03 -20.32
C PHE A 387 12.65 -2.91 -20.09
N ALA A 388 11.96 -2.74 -18.95
CA ALA A 388 10.74 -3.48 -18.64
C ALA A 388 9.64 -3.28 -19.70
N VAL A 389 9.45 -2.02 -20.14
CA VAL A 389 8.45 -1.69 -21.17
C VAL A 389 8.84 -2.24 -22.55
N ASP A 390 10.11 -2.07 -22.95
CA ASP A 390 10.63 -2.61 -24.21
C ASP A 390 10.47 -4.14 -24.23
N TRP A 391 10.89 -4.82 -23.16
CA TRP A 391 10.78 -6.26 -23.02
C TRP A 391 9.33 -6.74 -23.04
N GLY A 392 8.44 -6.10 -22.27
CA GLY A 392 7.05 -6.51 -22.18
C GLY A 392 6.30 -6.32 -23.49
N ASN A 393 6.64 -5.29 -24.26
CA ASN A 393 6.03 -5.05 -25.56
C ASN A 393 6.51 -6.06 -26.61
N ALA A 394 7.74 -6.57 -26.48
CA ALA A 394 8.26 -7.66 -27.29
C ALA A 394 7.75 -9.06 -26.84
N HIS A 395 7.28 -9.19 -25.59
CA HIS A 395 6.78 -10.44 -25.00
C HIS A 395 5.38 -10.26 -24.38
N PRO A 396 4.36 -9.90 -25.19
CA PRO A 396 3.05 -9.49 -24.68
C PRO A 396 2.35 -10.56 -23.84
N ASP A 397 2.47 -11.85 -24.20
CA ASP A 397 1.83 -12.93 -23.45
C ASP A 397 2.42 -13.09 -22.05
N LYS A 398 3.75 -13.07 -21.95
CA LYS A 398 4.45 -13.15 -20.66
C LYS A 398 4.18 -11.92 -19.80
N ALA A 399 4.20 -10.71 -20.39
CA ALA A 399 3.87 -9.49 -19.67
C ALA A 399 2.42 -9.51 -19.16
N ARG A 400 1.47 -9.92 -19.99
CA ARG A 400 0.06 -10.07 -19.60
C ARG A 400 -0.11 -11.08 -18.47
N GLU A 401 0.64 -12.18 -18.48
CA GLU A 401 0.60 -13.18 -17.41
C GLU A 401 0.99 -12.59 -16.05
N ILE A 402 2.06 -11.77 -15.99
CA ILE A 402 2.48 -11.09 -14.76
C ILE A 402 1.35 -10.19 -14.22
N GLY A 403 0.74 -9.37 -15.09
CA GLY A 403 -0.37 -8.48 -14.72
C GLY A 403 -1.60 -9.26 -14.22
N ARG A 404 -1.95 -10.37 -14.89
CA ARG A 404 -3.07 -11.25 -14.50
C ARG A 404 -2.84 -12.00 -13.21
N ASN A 405 -1.61 -12.42 -12.95
CA ASN A 405 -1.26 -13.06 -11.69
C ASN A 405 -1.40 -12.06 -10.53
N ALA A 406 -1.05 -10.78 -10.74
CA ALA A 406 -1.22 -9.71 -9.76
C ALA A 406 -2.71 -9.45 -9.45
N SER A 407 -3.54 -9.33 -10.47
CA SER A 407 -4.98 -9.09 -10.31
C SER A 407 -5.69 -10.31 -9.71
N ARG A 408 -5.25 -11.53 -10.05
CA ARG A 408 -5.72 -12.77 -9.41
C ARG A 408 -5.40 -12.78 -7.92
N PHE A 409 -4.17 -12.45 -7.52
CA PHE A 409 -3.80 -12.31 -6.11
C PHE A 409 -4.71 -11.31 -5.40
N VAL A 410 -4.94 -10.14 -6.00
CA VAL A 410 -5.88 -9.14 -5.48
C VAL A 410 -7.31 -9.68 -5.33
N ARG A 411 -7.83 -10.37 -6.34
CA ARG A 411 -9.21 -10.88 -6.36
C ARG A 411 -9.42 -12.01 -5.34
N GLU A 412 -8.44 -12.89 -5.18
CA GLU A 412 -8.59 -14.14 -4.40
C GLU A 412 -8.04 -14.04 -2.98
N GLU A 413 -6.93 -13.32 -2.81
CA GLU A 413 -6.20 -13.25 -1.54
C GLU A 413 -6.40 -11.92 -0.80
N LEU A 414 -6.91 -10.88 -1.47
CA LEU A 414 -7.21 -9.57 -0.87
C LEU A 414 -8.69 -9.17 -0.88
N ALA A 415 -9.61 -10.11 -1.11
CA ALA A 415 -11.04 -9.87 -0.87
C ALA A 415 -11.29 -9.51 0.61
N MET A 416 -12.36 -8.75 0.91
CA MET A 416 -12.59 -8.29 2.29
C MET A 416 -12.69 -9.43 3.32
N GLY A 417 -13.17 -10.62 2.93
CA GLY A 417 -13.14 -11.80 3.78
C GLY A 417 -11.71 -12.18 4.24
N ARG A 418 -10.75 -12.17 3.30
CA ARG A 418 -9.33 -12.43 3.62
C ARG A 418 -8.70 -11.29 4.44
N VAL A 419 -9.10 -10.05 4.21
CA VAL A 419 -8.66 -8.90 5.03
C VAL A 419 -9.10 -9.09 6.48
N TYR A 420 -10.36 -9.44 6.72
CA TYR A 420 -10.86 -9.73 8.07
C TYR A 420 -10.21 -10.97 8.69
N ASP A 421 -9.98 -12.04 7.91
CA ASP A 421 -9.23 -13.21 8.41
C ASP A 421 -7.82 -12.84 8.87
N TYR A 422 -7.12 -11.99 8.10
CA TYR A 422 -5.78 -11.54 8.47
C TYR A 422 -5.81 -10.73 9.77
N MET A 423 -6.74 -9.76 9.87
CA MET A 423 -6.91 -8.97 11.09
C MET A 423 -7.25 -9.85 12.29
N PHE A 424 -8.14 -10.84 12.12
CA PHE A 424 -8.49 -11.80 13.16
C PHE A 424 -7.24 -12.51 13.69
N HIS A 425 -6.47 -13.12 12.79
CA HIS A 425 -5.29 -13.89 13.18
C HIS A 425 -4.20 -13.02 13.80
N LEU A 426 -3.91 -11.85 13.21
CA LEU A 426 -2.92 -10.93 13.76
C LEU A 426 -3.27 -10.51 15.19
N LEU A 427 -4.52 -10.08 15.41
CA LEU A 427 -4.98 -9.63 16.71
C LEU A 427 -5.09 -10.77 17.72
N ALA A 428 -5.51 -11.97 17.29
CA ALA A 428 -5.59 -13.14 18.15
C ALA A 428 -4.20 -13.65 18.58
N GLU A 429 -3.23 -13.73 17.66
CA GLU A 429 -1.86 -14.10 17.99
C GLU A 429 -1.20 -13.04 18.89
N TYR A 430 -1.42 -11.74 18.62
CA TYR A 430 -0.93 -10.68 19.50
C TYR A 430 -1.53 -10.78 20.92
N ALA A 431 -2.84 -11.01 21.04
CA ALA A 431 -3.50 -11.12 22.34
C ALA A 431 -2.95 -12.27 23.19
N ARG A 432 -2.52 -13.39 22.58
CA ARG A 432 -1.87 -14.51 23.29
C ARG A 432 -0.52 -14.13 23.91
N LEU A 433 0.12 -13.07 23.42
CA LEU A 433 1.39 -12.59 23.94
C LEU A 433 1.20 -11.71 25.18
N LEU A 434 -0.01 -11.18 25.43
CA LEU A 434 -0.29 -10.33 26.59
C LEU A 434 -0.06 -11.10 27.90
N ARG A 435 0.78 -10.53 28.78
CA ARG A 435 1.11 -11.08 30.11
C ARG A 435 0.27 -10.45 31.23
N TYR A 436 -0.83 -9.81 30.86
CA TYR A 436 -1.77 -9.16 31.76
C TYR A 436 -3.18 -9.26 31.17
N ARG A 437 -4.20 -9.08 32.01
CA ARG A 437 -5.58 -9.03 31.55
C ARG A 437 -5.91 -7.63 31.03
N PRO A 438 -6.30 -7.47 29.76
CA PRO A 438 -6.75 -6.18 29.23
C PRO A 438 -7.91 -5.61 30.06
N ALA A 439 -7.87 -4.30 30.29
CA ALA A 439 -8.93 -3.55 30.96
C ALA A 439 -9.12 -2.22 30.23
N VAL A 440 -10.32 -1.66 30.31
CA VAL A 440 -10.64 -0.38 29.65
C VAL A 440 -9.79 0.74 30.28
N PRO A 441 -8.89 1.38 29.52
CA PRO A 441 -8.01 2.40 30.09
C PRO A 441 -8.79 3.70 30.39
N PRO A 442 -8.34 4.50 31.37
CA PRO A 442 -8.96 5.78 31.68
C PRO A 442 -9.08 6.69 30.45
N GLY A 443 -10.26 7.29 30.26
CA GLY A 443 -10.54 8.17 29.13
C GLY A 443 -10.83 7.47 27.80
N ALA A 444 -10.87 6.13 27.78
CA ALA A 444 -11.37 5.39 26.61
C ALA A 444 -12.89 5.50 26.51
N ALA A 445 -13.37 5.71 25.29
CA ALA A 445 -14.80 5.69 24.98
C ALA A 445 -15.16 4.40 24.24
N GLU A 446 -16.36 3.87 24.51
CA GLU A 446 -16.89 2.75 23.74
C GLU A 446 -17.21 3.19 22.30
N VAL A 447 -16.84 2.33 21.36
CA VAL A 447 -17.05 2.51 19.93
C VAL A 447 -18.10 1.53 19.44
N THR A 448 -19.22 2.07 18.93
CA THR A 448 -20.33 1.32 18.33
C THR A 448 -20.63 1.86 16.94
N VAL A 449 -21.46 1.15 16.17
CA VAL A 449 -21.91 1.61 14.85
C VAL A 449 -22.61 2.96 14.99
N GLU A 450 -23.49 3.08 15.97
CA GLU A 450 -24.25 4.29 16.27
C GLU A 450 -23.32 5.41 16.73
N SER A 451 -22.36 5.14 17.62
CA SER A 451 -21.46 6.17 18.15
C SER A 451 -20.53 6.72 17.08
N MET A 452 -20.05 5.88 16.16
CA MET A 452 -19.21 6.31 15.04
C MET A 452 -19.98 7.01 13.92
N ALA A 453 -21.20 6.56 13.62
CA ALA A 453 -22.02 7.12 12.54
C ALA A 453 -22.68 8.45 12.93
N ARG A 454 -22.91 8.68 14.23
CA ARG A 454 -23.55 9.91 14.74
C ARG A 454 -22.79 11.15 14.27
N GLY A 455 -23.52 12.08 13.66
CA GLY A 455 -22.99 13.37 13.19
C GLY A 455 -22.23 13.33 11.86
N ARG A 456 -21.92 12.13 11.31
CA ARG A 456 -21.27 12.02 10.00
C ARG A 456 -22.27 12.19 8.86
N ARG A 457 -21.79 12.75 7.75
CA ARG A 457 -22.59 13.04 6.54
C ARG A 457 -21.76 12.76 5.29
N GLY A 458 -22.41 12.80 4.13
CA GLY A 458 -21.75 12.61 2.83
C GLY A 458 -21.02 11.27 2.72
N LEU A 459 -19.86 11.30 2.05
CA LEU A 459 -19.07 10.11 1.74
C LEU A 459 -18.58 9.37 3.00
N GLU A 460 -18.28 10.06 4.10
CA GLU A 460 -17.90 9.39 5.34
C GLU A 460 -19.00 8.46 5.84
N ARG A 461 -20.23 8.98 5.99
CA ARG A 461 -21.36 8.18 6.44
C ARG A 461 -21.71 7.10 5.41
N GLN A 462 -21.69 7.43 4.13
CA GLN A 462 -21.99 6.48 3.06
C GLN A 462 -21.01 5.29 3.12
N PHE A 463 -19.70 5.53 3.05
CA PHE A 463 -18.70 4.45 3.02
C PHE A 463 -18.75 3.59 4.27
N MET A 464 -19.00 4.18 5.44
CA MET A 464 -19.22 3.41 6.66
C MET A 464 -20.46 2.52 6.52
N MET A 465 -21.62 3.07 6.15
CA MET A 465 -22.87 2.30 6.05
C MET A 465 -22.80 1.20 4.98
N ASP A 466 -22.15 1.48 3.84
CA ASP A 466 -21.93 0.52 2.75
C ASP A 466 -21.01 -0.65 3.16
N THR A 467 -20.25 -0.50 4.25
CA THR A 467 -19.32 -1.50 4.77
C THR A 467 -19.72 -2.06 6.14
N VAL A 468 -20.92 -1.76 6.64
CA VAL A 468 -21.42 -2.37 7.86
C VAL A 468 -21.55 -3.87 7.64
N VAL A 469 -20.87 -4.66 8.47
CA VAL A 469 -21.11 -6.09 8.56
C VAL A 469 -22.44 -6.29 9.28
N ALA A 470 -23.39 -6.96 8.63
CA ALA A 470 -24.69 -7.24 9.21
C ALA A 470 -24.52 -8.01 10.53
N ALA A 471 -25.38 -7.71 11.52
CA ALA A 471 -25.25 -8.25 12.88
C ALA A 471 -25.35 -9.78 12.94
N ASP A 472 -25.94 -10.36 11.90
CA ASP A 472 -26.23 -11.77 11.61
C ASP A 472 -25.48 -12.30 10.37
N GLY A 473 -24.79 -11.45 9.60
CA GLY A 473 -24.39 -11.72 8.21
C GLY A 473 -22.92 -12.05 7.97
N GLY A 474 -22.11 -12.26 9.00
CA GLY A 474 -20.99 -13.18 8.83
C GLY A 474 -21.62 -14.56 8.78
N ALA A 475 -21.64 -15.24 7.62
CA ALA A 475 -22.21 -16.57 7.44
C ALA A 475 -22.16 -17.35 8.77
N VAL A 476 -23.31 -17.44 9.46
CA VAL A 476 -23.40 -17.99 10.81
C VAL A 476 -22.91 -19.43 10.71
N GLY A 477 -21.64 -19.67 11.05
CA GLY A 477 -20.97 -20.97 10.89
C GLY A 477 -19.60 -20.97 10.21
N GLU A 478 -19.26 -20.02 9.33
CA GLU A 478 -17.92 -19.97 8.72
C GLU A 478 -16.95 -19.13 9.56
N GLY A 479 -16.10 -19.83 10.31
CA GLY A 479 -14.97 -19.22 11.00
C GLY A 479 -13.90 -18.67 10.07
N PRO A 480 -12.92 -17.93 10.62
CA PRO A 480 -11.77 -17.50 9.85
C PRO A 480 -11.03 -18.72 9.31
N CYS A 481 -10.35 -18.53 8.17
CA CYS A 481 -9.49 -19.56 7.59
C CYS A 481 -8.46 -20.11 8.58
N ARG A 482 -7.86 -21.27 8.31
CA ARG A 482 -6.80 -21.83 9.16
C ARG A 482 -5.48 -21.11 8.92
N LEU A 483 -4.91 -20.51 9.97
CA LEU A 483 -3.60 -19.85 9.92
C LEU A 483 -2.49 -20.90 9.69
N PRO A 484 -1.66 -20.75 8.65
CA PRO A 484 -0.55 -21.67 8.43
C PRO A 484 0.54 -21.52 9.51
N PRO A 485 1.35 -22.57 9.74
CA PRO A 485 2.42 -22.53 10.72
C PRO A 485 3.49 -21.50 10.36
N PRO A 486 4.32 -21.04 11.33
CA PRO A 486 5.44 -20.13 11.05
C PRO A 486 6.41 -20.71 10.01
N PHE A 487 7.21 -19.84 9.39
CA PHE A 487 8.34 -20.28 8.59
C PHE A 487 9.39 -20.94 9.50
N SER A 488 9.96 -22.05 9.05
CA SER A 488 11.28 -22.45 9.53
C SER A 488 12.34 -21.45 9.07
N ALA A 489 13.47 -21.38 9.77
CA ALA A 489 14.57 -20.51 9.38
C ALA A 489 15.06 -20.80 7.94
N GLN A 490 15.09 -22.08 7.55
CA GLN A 490 15.48 -22.52 6.22
C GLN A 490 14.48 -22.09 5.14
N GLU A 491 13.16 -22.23 5.38
CA GLU A 491 12.13 -21.76 4.45
C GLU A 491 12.22 -20.24 4.24
N LEU A 492 12.39 -19.48 5.32
CA LEU A 492 12.46 -18.03 5.26
C LEU A 492 13.71 -17.56 4.50
N GLU A 493 14.86 -18.19 4.74
CA GLU A 493 16.10 -17.90 4.02
C GLU A 493 15.99 -18.29 2.53
N ALA A 494 15.41 -19.45 2.23
CA ALA A 494 15.17 -19.88 0.86
C ALA A 494 14.26 -18.89 0.10
N LEU A 495 13.15 -18.45 0.73
CA LEU A 495 12.23 -17.47 0.15
C LEU A 495 12.93 -16.13 -0.13
N ARG A 496 13.77 -15.65 0.79
CA ARG A 496 14.55 -14.43 0.62
C ARG A 496 15.57 -14.57 -0.51
N ARG A 497 16.28 -15.69 -0.57
CA ARG A 497 17.28 -15.99 -1.60
C ARG A 497 16.67 -16.06 -2.99
N GLU A 498 15.57 -16.81 -3.14
CA GLU A 498 14.85 -16.96 -4.41
C GLU A 498 14.40 -15.60 -4.96
N ARG A 499 13.78 -14.77 -4.11
CA ARG A 499 13.36 -13.42 -4.49
C ARG A 499 14.55 -12.55 -4.93
N ALA A 500 15.64 -12.58 -4.16
CA ALA A 500 16.83 -11.80 -4.47
C ALA A 500 17.49 -12.27 -5.78
N GLU A 501 17.46 -13.57 -6.07
CA GLU A 501 18.00 -14.16 -7.29
C GLU A 501 17.22 -13.73 -8.53
N VAL A 502 15.88 -13.79 -8.49
CA VAL A 502 15.04 -13.30 -9.60
C VAL A 502 15.28 -11.81 -9.87
N VAL A 503 15.42 -11.00 -8.81
CA VAL A 503 15.76 -9.57 -8.98
C VAL A 503 17.14 -9.41 -9.63
N ARG A 504 18.17 -10.12 -9.15
CA ARG A 504 19.52 -10.08 -9.75
C ARG A 504 19.52 -10.53 -11.21
N GLN A 505 18.70 -11.51 -11.57
CA GLN A 505 18.56 -11.97 -12.95
C GLN A 505 17.99 -10.87 -13.86
N VAL A 506 16.94 -10.17 -13.43
CA VAL A 506 16.39 -9.02 -14.18
C VAL A 506 17.44 -7.92 -14.33
N GLU A 507 18.17 -7.63 -13.26
CA GLU A 507 19.26 -6.64 -13.28
C GLU A 507 20.37 -7.03 -14.28
N ALA A 508 20.74 -8.31 -14.36
CA ALA A 508 21.69 -8.80 -15.34
C ALA A 508 21.17 -8.67 -16.79
N TRP A 509 19.88 -8.91 -17.03
CA TRP A 509 19.26 -8.69 -18.35
C TRP A 509 19.31 -7.21 -18.76
N GLU A 510 19.05 -6.30 -17.82
CA GLU A 510 19.12 -4.86 -18.03
C GLU A 510 20.55 -4.42 -18.41
N ASP A 511 21.55 -4.94 -17.72
CA ASP A 511 22.96 -4.57 -17.93
C ASP A 511 23.48 -5.10 -19.26
N HIS A 512 23.19 -6.36 -19.60
CA HIS A 512 23.55 -6.94 -20.90
C HIS A 512 22.95 -6.14 -22.07
N SER A 513 21.68 -5.75 -21.95
CA SER A 513 21.00 -4.92 -22.97
C SER A 513 21.56 -3.50 -23.10
N ALA A 514 22.16 -2.96 -22.02
CA ALA A 514 22.81 -1.67 -22.05
C ALA A 514 24.15 -1.74 -22.78
N ASP A 515 24.90 -2.83 -22.62
CA ASP A 515 26.19 -3.05 -23.28
C ASP A 515 26.03 -3.29 -24.79
N THR A 516 25.04 -4.10 -25.21
CA THR A 516 24.75 -4.32 -26.65
C THR A 516 24.30 -3.05 -27.39
N ARG A 517 23.80 -2.03 -26.67
CA ARG A 517 23.42 -0.73 -27.27
C ARG A 517 24.58 0.27 -27.32
N ARG A 518 25.71 -0.03 -26.68
CA ARG A 518 26.91 0.82 -26.65
C ARG A 518 28.01 0.31 -27.59
N ALA A 519 28.06 -1.00 -27.82
CA ALA A 519 28.79 -1.62 -28.92
C ALA A 519 28.06 -1.37 -30.25
#